data_AF-A0A964C0M4-F1
#
_entry.id   AF-A0A964C0M4-F1
#
_cell.length_a   1.000
_cell.length_b   1.000
_cell.length_c   1.000
_cell.angle_alpha   90.00
_cell.angle_beta   90.00
_cell.angle_gamma   90.00
#
_symmetry.space_group_name_H-M   'P 1'
#
loop_
_entity.id
_entity.type
_entity.pdbx_description
1 polymer ?
#
loop_
_entity_poly.entity_id
_entity_poly.type
_entity_poly.pdbx_seq_one_letter_code
_entity_poly.pdbx_strand_id
1 'polypeptide(L)'
;MTTSKTKTQTAATKVAPRIINVTESIPDITANLVVDSEHYLLPSPLFEGVLFDALNDLIDRFAQNPNQYLEPQHYQKIDRIAQEYLES
;
A
#
# COMPACT_ATOMS: atom_id res chain seq x y z
N MET A 1 2.72 28.01 -43.60
CA MET A 1 2.83 27.73 -42.16
C MET A 1 1.49 27.20 -41.68
N THR A 2 1.43 25.98 -41.14
CA THR A 2 0.42 25.49 -40.18
C THR A 2 0.82 24.08 -39.77
N THR A 3 1.50 23.94 -38.63
CA THR A 3 1.78 22.65 -38.00
C THR A 3 0.64 22.31 -37.06
N SER A 4 -0.13 21.28 -37.42
CA SER A 4 -1.17 20.71 -36.55
C SER A 4 -0.49 19.95 -35.42
N LYS A 5 -0.65 20.45 -34.19
CA LYS A 5 -0.19 19.78 -32.97
C LYS A 5 -1.11 18.59 -32.66
N THR A 6 -0.61 17.38 -32.87
CA THR A 6 -1.26 16.15 -32.40
C THR A 6 -1.24 16.15 -30.88
N LYS A 7 -2.42 16.22 -30.26
CA LYS A 7 -2.60 16.15 -28.82
C LYS A 7 -2.65 14.66 -28.45
N THR A 8 -1.53 14.10 -28.00
CA THR A 8 -1.49 12.74 -27.47
C THR A 8 -2.24 12.72 -26.15
N GLN A 9 -3.48 12.23 -26.18
CA GLN A 9 -4.24 11.90 -24.97
C GLN A 9 -3.63 10.62 -24.39
N THR A 10 -2.80 10.77 -23.37
CA THR A 10 -2.37 9.65 -22.53
C THR A 10 -3.63 9.09 -21.87
N ALA A 11 -4.09 7.94 -22.31
CA ALA A 11 -5.17 7.22 -21.65
C ALA A 11 -4.72 6.92 -20.23
N ALA A 12 -5.38 7.53 -19.24
CA ALA A 12 -5.20 7.15 -17.85
C ALA A 12 -5.71 5.72 -17.71
N THR A 13 -4.79 4.75 -17.68
CA THR A 13 -5.09 3.35 -17.43
C THR A 13 -5.80 3.29 -16.08
N LYS A 14 -7.10 3.00 -16.09
CA LYS A 14 -7.90 2.82 -14.87
C LYS A 14 -7.31 1.61 -14.12
N VAL A 15 -6.44 1.89 -13.15
CA VAL A 15 -5.85 0.85 -12.30
C VAL A 15 -7.01 0.18 -11.57
N ALA A 16 -7.20 -1.12 -11.78
CA ALA A 16 -8.19 -1.88 -11.04
C ALA A 16 -7.88 -1.75 -9.53
N PRO A 17 -8.90 -1.58 -8.65
CA PRO A 17 -8.67 -1.53 -7.22
C PRO A 17 -7.90 -2.79 -6.80
N ARG A 18 -6.71 -2.60 -6.22
CA ARG A 18 -5.92 -3.70 -5.68
C ARG A 18 -6.51 -4.05 -4.34
N ILE A 19 -7.36 -5.07 -4.29
CA ILE A 19 -7.90 -5.58 -3.03
C ILE A 19 -6.78 -6.35 -2.33
N ILE A 20 -6.20 -5.75 -1.29
CA ILE A 20 -5.26 -6.44 -0.40
C ILE A 20 -6.06 -6.99 0.77
N ASN A 21 -6.07 -8.32 0.93
CA ASN A 21 -6.75 -8.95 2.06
C ASN A 21 -5.83 -8.91 3.29
N VAL A 22 -6.13 -8.01 4.22
CA VAL A 22 -5.41 -7.89 5.50
C VAL A 22 -6.14 -8.56 6.68
N THR A 23 -7.30 -9.18 6.43
CA THR A 23 -8.22 -9.67 7.47
C THR A 23 -7.54 -10.61 8.47
N GLU A 24 -6.64 -11.47 7.99
CA GLU A 24 -5.92 -12.42 8.86
C GLU A 24 -4.85 -11.74 9.72
N SER A 25 -4.36 -10.56 9.33
CA SER A 25 -3.35 -9.79 10.08
C SER A 25 -3.95 -8.76 11.03
N ILE A 26 -5.24 -8.40 10.87
CA ILE A 26 -5.91 -7.39 11.71
C ILE A 26 -5.89 -7.76 13.20
N PRO A 27 -6.20 -8.99 13.63
CA PRO A 27 -6.21 -9.32 15.05
C PRO A 27 -4.85 -9.12 15.71
N ASP A 28 -3.77 -9.55 15.06
CA ASP A 28 -2.40 -9.43 15.58
C ASP A 28 -1.95 -7.96 15.65
N ILE A 29 -2.20 -7.18 14.60
CA ILE A 29 -1.88 -5.75 14.57
C ILE A 29 -2.66 -5.01 15.67
N THR A 30 -3.94 -5.36 15.83
CA THR A 30 -4.81 -4.73 16.83
C THR A 30 -4.37 -5.06 18.25
N ALA A 31 -4.06 -6.34 18.52
CA ALA A 31 -3.56 -6.75 19.83
C ALA A 31 -2.28 -6.01 20.20
N ASN A 32 -1.30 -5.94 19.28
CA ASN A 32 -0.05 -5.23 19.53
C ASN A 32 -0.25 -3.73 19.77
N LEU A 33 -1.12 -3.09 18.98
CA LEU A 33 -1.36 -1.65 19.10
C LEU A 33 -2.13 -1.27 20.36
N VAL A 34 -3.10 -2.09 20.78
CA VAL A 34 -3.90 -1.84 21.99
C VAL A 34 -3.08 -2.04 23.26
N VAL A 35 -2.18 -3.03 23.28
CA VAL A 35 -1.28 -3.29 24.42
C VAL A 35 -0.41 -2.08 24.75
N ASP A 36 0.07 -1.35 23.74
CA ASP A 36 0.91 -0.17 23.92
C ASP A 36 0.11 1.14 24.08
N SER A 37 -1.22 1.07 24.15
CA SER A 37 -2.11 2.22 24.23
C SER A 37 -2.70 2.46 25.63
N GLU A 38 -3.30 3.64 25.83
CA GLU A 38 -4.11 3.92 27.03
C GLU A 38 -5.33 3.00 27.18
N HIS A 39 -5.65 2.22 26.14
CA HIS A 39 -6.80 1.32 26.07
C HIS A 39 -6.44 -0.15 26.33
N TYR A 40 -5.24 -0.45 26.86
CA TYR A 40 -4.76 -1.83 27.09
C TYR A 40 -5.70 -2.73 27.94
N LEU A 41 -6.60 -2.13 28.73
CA LEU A 41 -7.61 -2.86 29.53
C LEU A 41 -8.86 -3.28 28.72
N LEU A 42 -9.03 -2.76 27.50
CA LEU A 42 -10.17 -3.06 26.65
C LEU A 42 -9.87 -4.24 25.71
N PRO A 43 -10.85 -5.10 25.41
CA PRO A 43 -10.66 -6.20 24.45
C PRO A 43 -10.26 -5.69 23.06
N SER A 44 -9.19 -6.26 22.50
CA SER A 44 -8.69 -5.90 21.16
C SER A 44 -9.75 -5.98 20.04
N PRO A 45 -10.70 -6.93 20.02
CA PRO A 45 -11.67 -7.01 18.92
C PRO A 45 -12.57 -5.78 18.77
N LEU A 46 -12.67 -4.93 19.81
CA LEU A 46 -13.42 -3.68 19.74
C LEU A 46 -12.81 -2.67 18.76
N PHE A 47 -11.52 -2.79 18.46
CA PHE A 47 -10.77 -1.84 17.64
C PHE A 47 -10.47 -2.36 16.24
N GLU A 48 -10.68 -3.65 15.99
CA GLU A 48 -10.32 -4.32 14.73
C GLU A 48 -10.98 -3.65 13.51
N GLY A 49 -12.25 -3.24 13.61
CA GLY A 49 -12.96 -2.56 12.53
C GLY A 49 -12.31 -1.23 12.13
N VAL A 50 -11.91 -0.43 13.11
CA VAL A 50 -11.26 0.87 12.85
C VAL A 50 -9.86 0.67 12.27
N LEU A 51 -9.12 -0.33 12.76
CA LEU A 51 -7.80 -0.63 12.21
C LEU A 51 -7.87 -1.25 10.81
N PHE A 52 -8.91 -2.03 10.51
CA PHE A 52 -9.17 -2.51 9.16
C PHE A 52 -9.35 -1.34 8.19
N ASP A 53 -10.20 -0.38 8.52
CA ASP A 53 -10.42 0.81 7.68
C ASP A 53 -9.13 1.62 7.51
N ALA A 54 -8.41 1.88 8.61
CA ALA A 54 -7.16 2.65 8.59
C ALA A 54 -6.06 1.97 7.75
N LEU A 55 -5.98 0.64 7.78
CA LEU A 55 -5.02 -0.12 6.98
C LEU A 55 -5.40 -0.14 5.50
N ASN A 56 -6.69 -0.25 5.17
CA ASN A 56 -7.15 -0.10 3.78
C ASN A 56 -6.80 1.28 3.22
N ASP A 57 -7.03 2.35 3.99
CA ASP A 57 -6.64 3.71 3.59
C ASP A 57 -5.12 3.85 3.39
N LEU A 58 -4.31 3.17 4.21
CA LEU A 58 -2.85 3.16 4.05
C LEU A 58 -2.42 2.41 2.79
N ILE A 59 -3.03 1.26 2.52
CA ILE A 59 -2.82 0.47 1.31
C ILE A 59 -3.16 1.28 0.07
N ASP A 60 -4.31 1.96 0.06
CA ASP A 60 -4.74 2.78 -1.07
C ASP A 60 -3.75 3.94 -1.31
N ARG A 61 -3.28 4.60 -0.25
CA ARG A 61 -2.27 5.66 -0.37
C ARG A 61 -0.93 5.13 -0.88
N PHE A 62 -0.48 3.97 -0.38
CA PHE A 62 0.72 3.31 -0.88
C PHE A 62 0.58 2.96 -2.36
N ALA A 63 -0.57 2.44 -2.79
CA ALA A 63 -0.84 2.10 -4.19
C ALA A 63 -0.84 3.32 -5.11
N GLN A 64 -1.30 4.49 -4.63
CA GLN A 64 -1.31 5.73 -5.40
C GLN A 64 0.08 6.35 -5.55
N ASN A 65 0.91 6.30 -4.51
CA ASN A 65 2.26 6.88 -4.53
C ASN A 65 3.25 6.07 -3.68
N PRO A 66 3.73 4.92 -4.19
CA PRO A 66 4.64 4.05 -3.42
C PRO A 66 5.97 4.74 -3.12
N ASN A 67 6.37 5.71 -3.95
CA ASN A 67 7.64 6.41 -3.81
C ASN A 67 7.76 7.24 -2.53
N GLN A 68 6.63 7.59 -1.91
CA GLN A 68 6.61 8.27 -0.62
C GLN A 68 6.99 7.34 0.54
N TYR A 69 6.81 6.03 0.37
CA TYR A 69 6.99 5.03 1.43
C TYR A 69 8.24 4.17 1.21
N LEU A 70 8.68 4.00 -0.04
CA LEU A 70 9.86 3.23 -0.37
C LEU A 70 11.14 4.03 -0.13
N GLU A 71 11.93 3.60 0.84
CA GLU A 71 13.32 4.03 1.02
C GLU A 71 14.28 3.49 -0.07
N PRO A 72 15.46 4.10 -0.27
CA PRO A 72 16.45 3.68 -1.28
C PRO A 72 16.81 2.19 -1.22
N GLN A 73 16.92 1.61 -0.02
CA GLN A 73 17.21 0.19 0.17
C GLN A 73 16.12 -0.74 -0.39
N HIS A 74 14.86 -0.30 -0.43
CA HIS A 74 13.77 -1.08 -1.01
C HIS A 74 13.89 -1.13 -2.53
N TYR A 75 14.21 0.00 -3.17
CA TYR A 75 14.44 0.02 -4.62
C TYR A 75 15.61 -0.88 -5.02
N GLN A 76 16.73 -0.81 -4.29
CA GLN A 76 17.87 -1.69 -4.54
C GLN A 76 17.49 -3.17 -4.46
N LYS A 77 16.65 -3.54 -3.48
CA LYS A 77 16.14 -4.92 -3.35
C LYS A 77 15.19 -5.30 -4.48
N ILE A 78 14.29 -4.41 -4.88
CA ILE A 78 13.37 -4.62 -6.01
C ILE A 78 14.16 -4.84 -7.31
N ASP A 79 15.13 -3.97 -7.57
CA ASP A 79 15.98 -4.05 -8.77
C ASP A 79 16.78 -5.35 -8.80
N ARG A 80 17.33 -5.76 -7.65
CA ARG A 80 18.05 -7.02 -7.51
C ARG A 80 17.16 -8.23 -7.82
N ILE A 81 15.94 -8.27 -7.26
CA ILE A 81 14.99 -9.36 -7.52
C ILE A 81 14.65 -9.43 -9.02
N ALA A 82 14.45 -8.27 -9.67
CA ALA A 82 14.17 -8.22 -11.09
C ALA A 82 15.35 -8.74 -11.94
N GLN A 83 16.59 -8.38 -11.57
CA GLN A 83 17.79 -8.89 -12.24
C GLN A 83 17.92 -10.41 -12.07
N GLU A 84 17.77 -10.92 -10.85
CA GLU A 84 17.84 -12.37 -10.57
C GLU A 84 16.82 -13.17 -11.39
N TYR A 85 15.60 -12.64 -11.59
CA TYR A 85 14.59 -13.29 -12.43
C TYR A 85 14.94 -13.28 -13.93
N LEU A 86 15.52 -12.18 -14.44
CA LEU A 86 15.89 -12.06 -15.86
C LEU A 86 17.13 -12.88 -16.24
N GLU A 87 18.00 -13.17 -15.27
CA GLU A 87 19.19 -14.00 -15.45
C GLU A 87 18.92 -15.51 -15.27
N SER A 88 17.71 -15.88 -14.81
CA SER A 88 17.23 -17.26 -14.62
C SER A 88 16.53 -17.81 -15.87
#